data_AF-A0A5R9QR74-F1
#
_entry.id   AF-A0A5R9QR74-F1
#
_cell.length_a   1.000
_cell.length_b   1.000
_cell.length_c   1.000
_cell.angle_alpha   90.00
_cell.angle_beta   90.00
_cell.angle_gamma   90.00
#
_symmetry.space_group_name_H-M   'P 1'
#
loop_
_entity.id
_entity.type
_entity.pdbx_description
1 polymer ?
#
loop_
_entity_poly.entity_id
_entity_poly.type
_entity_poly.pdbx_seq_one_letter_code
_entity_poly.pdbx_strand_id
1 'polypeptide(L)'
;SGVILFVGIAVLLFALDRSLASEESFEQVKACLTHPLVKLVIWGLLSALLYHLVAGIRHLIMDAGIGETLEGGKRGSKIVIAVAVVLIVLAGVWVW
;
A
#
# COMPACT_ATOMS: atom_id res chain seq x y z
N SER A 1 -1.69 -4.20 -8.80
CA SER A 1 -1.47 -3.11 -7.83
C SER A 1 -0.60 -1.99 -8.37
N GLY A 2 0.46 -2.24 -9.15
CA GLY A 2 1.35 -1.18 -9.68
C GLY A 2 0.63 -0.02 -10.39
N VAL A 3 -0.34 -0.31 -11.28
CA VAL A 3 -1.13 0.75 -11.95
C VAL A 3 -1.97 1.59 -10.96
N ILE A 4 -2.55 0.95 -9.93
CA ILE A 4 -3.28 1.66 -8.88
C ILE A 4 -2.36 2.64 -8.16
N LEU A 5 -1.12 2.22 -7.87
CA LEU A 5 -0.12 3.07 -7.22
C LEU A 5 0.35 4.21 -8.13
N PHE A 6 0.55 3.92 -9.42
CA PHE A 6 0.93 4.93 -10.40
C PHE A 6 -0.10 6.07 -10.49
N VAL A 7 -1.40 5.76 -10.46
CA VAL A 7 -2.45 6.78 -10.43
C VAL A 7 -2.57 7.39 -9.02
N GLY A 8 -2.54 6.56 -7.98
CA GLY A 8 -2.72 6.96 -6.59
C GLY A 8 -1.65 7.91 -6.08
N ILE A 9 -0.41 7.84 -6.60
CA ILE A 9 0.67 8.71 -6.18
C ILE A 9 0.37 10.19 -6.45
N ALA A 10 -0.36 10.52 -7.51
CA ALA A 10 -0.76 11.90 -7.79
C ALA A 10 -1.66 12.46 -6.69
N VAL A 11 -2.60 11.64 -6.20
CA VAL A 11 -3.51 12.01 -5.09
C VAL A 11 -2.73 12.15 -3.79
N LEU A 12 -1.82 11.22 -3.50
CA LEU A 12 -1.00 11.26 -2.28
C LEU A 12 -0.03 12.45 -2.27
N LEU A 13 0.58 12.77 -3.41
CA LEU A 13 1.45 13.95 -3.54
C LEU A 13 0.66 15.25 -3.41
N PHE A 14 -0.55 15.32 -3.95
CA PHE A 14 -1.43 16.46 -3.73
C PHE A 14 -1.78 16.62 -2.24
N ALA A 15 -2.17 15.54 -1.56
CA ALA A 15 -2.46 15.59 -0.13
C ALA A 15 -1.22 16.00 0.70
N LEU A 16 -0.04 15.51 0.33
CA LEU A 16 1.24 15.87 0.95
C LEU A 16 1.54 17.36 0.76
N ASP A 17 1.45 17.86 -0.48
CA ASP A 17 1.66 19.28 -0.80
C ASP A 17 0.74 20.18 0.04
N ARG A 18 -0.56 19.86 0.07
CA ARG A 18 -1.54 20.59 0.90
C ARG A 18 -1.25 20.49 2.38
N SER A 19 -0.74 19.36 2.87
CA SER A 19 -0.39 19.20 4.28
C SER A 19 0.79 20.06 4.71
N LEU A 20 1.67 20.44 3.78
CA LEU A 20 2.88 21.22 4.07
C LEU A 20 2.71 22.73 3.81
N ALA A 21 1.62 23.14 3.15
CA ALA A 21 1.45 24.52 2.69
C ALA A 21 1.24 25.55 3.83
N SER A 22 0.48 25.21 4.86
CA SER A 22 0.23 26.05 6.04
C SER A 22 -0.46 25.25 7.15
N GLU A 23 -0.52 25.79 8.37
CA GLU A 23 -1.27 25.19 9.49
C GLU A 23 -2.77 25.02 9.14
N GLU A 24 -3.39 26.04 8.55
CA GLU A 24 -4.78 25.97 8.10
C GLU A 24 -5.00 24.85 7.07
N SER A 25 -4.12 24.76 6.07
CA SER A 25 -4.21 23.73 5.03
C SER A 25 -3.97 22.33 5.60
N PHE A 26 -3.08 22.18 6.58
CA PHE A 26 -2.87 20.92 7.29
C PHE A 26 -4.12 20.49 8.05
N GLU A 27 -4.78 21.38 8.79
CA GLU A 27 -6.02 21.05 9.50
C GLU A 27 -7.16 20.70 8.53
N GLN A 28 -7.22 21.30 7.34
CA GLN A 28 -8.16 20.90 6.29
C GLN A 28 -7.90 19.47 5.78
N VAL A 29 -6.64 19.11 5.51
CA VAL A 29 -6.27 17.74 5.11
C VAL A 29 -6.60 16.74 6.21
N LYS A 30 -6.27 17.07 7.46
CA LYS A 30 -6.58 16.24 8.63
C LYS A 30 -8.10 16.04 8.80
N ALA A 31 -8.90 17.09 8.64
CA ALA A 31 -10.36 16.99 8.66
C ALA A 31 -10.89 16.10 7.52
N CYS A 32 -10.35 16.23 6.31
CA CYS A 32 -10.69 15.36 5.17
C CYS A 32 -10.40 13.87 5.47
N LEU A 33 -9.25 13.58 6.10
CA LEU A 33 -8.86 12.23 6.49
C LEU A 33 -9.74 11.61 7.60
N THR A 34 -10.61 12.39 8.26
CA THR A 34 -11.61 11.82 9.19
C THR A 34 -12.77 11.16 8.47
N HIS A 35 -13.03 11.50 7.20
CA HIS A 35 -14.18 10.99 6.46
C HIS A 35 -14.01 9.49 6.14
N PRO A 36 -14.98 8.63 6.49
CA PRO A 36 -14.88 7.17 6.30
C PRO A 36 -14.51 6.73 4.88
N LEU A 37 -15.06 7.38 3.85
CA LEU A 37 -14.73 7.07 2.45
C LEU A 37 -13.29 7.45 2.10
N VAL A 38 -12.76 8.54 2.66
CA VAL A 38 -11.37 8.95 2.44
C VAL A 38 -10.43 7.96 3.13
N LYS A 39 -10.73 7.58 4.38
CA LYS A 39 -10.02 6.50 5.08
C LYS A 39 -10.02 5.20 4.27
N LEU A 40 -11.16 4.82 3.67
CA LEU A 40 -11.27 3.63 2.83
C LEU A 40 -10.38 3.72 1.57
N VAL A 41 -10.35 4.88 0.91
CA VAL A 41 -9.47 5.12 -0.25
C VAL A 41 -7.99 5.03 0.15
N ILE A 42 -7.59 5.69 1.24
CA ILE A 42 -6.21 5.63 1.76
C ILE A 42 -5.82 4.21 2.13
N TRP A 43 -6.69 3.48 2.85
CA TRP A 43 -6.46 2.09 3.18
C TRP A 43 -6.37 1.21 1.92
N GLY A 44 -7.17 1.46 0.89
CA GLY A 44 -7.09 0.77 -0.40
C GLY A 44 -5.75 1.02 -1.12
N LEU A 45 -5.26 2.26 -1.12
CA LEU A 45 -3.95 2.62 -1.68
C LEU A 45 -2.81 1.95 -0.91
N LEU A 46 -2.83 2.01 0.42
CA LEU A 46 -1.86 1.32 1.27
C LEU A 46 -1.91 -0.20 1.05
N SER A 47 -3.10 -0.76 0.86
CA SER A 47 -3.26 -2.20 0.59
C SER A 47 -2.65 -2.59 -0.76
N ALA A 48 -2.87 -1.78 -1.79
CA ALA A 48 -2.22 -1.97 -3.09
C ALA A 48 -0.70 -1.87 -2.96
N LEU A 49 -0.18 -0.92 -2.16
CA LEU A 49 1.24 -0.71 -1.93
C LEU A 49 1.87 -1.92 -1.26
N LEU A 50 1.30 -2.37 -0.14
CA LEU A 50 1.82 -3.47 0.67
C LEU A 50 1.81 -4.78 -0.12
N TYR A 51 0.73 -5.07 -0.85
CA TYR A 51 0.70 -6.24 -1.74
C TYR A 51 1.76 -6.13 -2.85
N HIS A 52 1.87 -4.97 -3.50
CA HIS A 52 2.85 -4.79 -4.58
C HIS A 52 4.29 -4.93 -4.08
N LEU A 53 4.60 -4.37 -2.92
CA LEU A 53 5.91 -4.45 -2.29
C LEU A 53 6.28 -5.88 -1.94
N VAL A 54 5.40 -6.61 -1.25
CA VAL A 54 5.66 -8.00 -0.85
C VAL A 54 5.79 -8.91 -2.07
N ALA A 55 4.93 -8.75 -3.08
CA ALA A 55 5.04 -9.48 -4.34
C ALA A 55 6.33 -9.11 -5.09
N GLY A 56 6.71 -7.84 -5.11
CA GLY A 56 7.94 -7.33 -5.72
C GLY A 56 9.19 -7.92 -5.06
N ILE A 57 9.23 -7.98 -3.72
CA ILE A 57 10.32 -8.65 -2.98
C ILE A 57 10.40 -10.12 -3.37
N ARG A 58 9.27 -10.83 -3.48
CA ARG A 58 9.27 -12.21 -3.98
C ARG A 58 9.86 -12.31 -5.40
N HIS A 59 9.52 -11.38 -6.28
CA HIS A 59 10.10 -11.35 -7.63
C HIS A 59 11.61 -11.15 -7.59
N LEU A 60 12.12 -10.18 -6.81
CA LEU A 60 13.57 -9.96 -6.67
C LEU A 60 14.30 -11.18 -6.08
N ILE A 61 13.66 -11.92 -5.17
CA ILE A 61 14.20 -13.19 -4.63
C ILE A 61 14.28 -14.26 -5.72
N MET A 62 13.25 -14.36 -6.57
CA MET A 62 13.26 -15.28 -7.71
C MET A 62 14.32 -14.86 -8.73
N ASP A 63 14.48 -13.57 -9.02
CA ASP A 63 15.49 -13.04 -9.92
C ASP A 63 16.93 -13.35 -9.42
N ALA A 64 17.09 -13.61 -8.12
CA ALA A 64 18.33 -14.09 -7.52
C ALA A 64 18.51 -15.62 -7.57
N GLY A 65 17.65 -16.35 -8.30
CA GLY A 65 17.70 -17.80 -8.47
C GLY A 65 17.02 -18.61 -7.35
N ILE A 66 16.25 -17.97 -6.45
CA ILE A 66 15.68 -18.64 -5.27
C ILE A 66 14.18 -18.88 -5.45
N GLY A 67 13.77 -20.15 -5.44
CA GLY A 67 12.34 -20.53 -5.43
C GLY A 67 11.65 -20.46 -6.79
N GLU A 68 12.40 -20.59 -7.89
CA GLU A 68 11.93 -20.50 -9.28
C GLU A 68 11.10 -21.71 -9.74
N THR A 69 11.18 -22.84 -9.04
CA THR A 69 10.41 -24.04 -9.38
C THR A 69 8.91 -23.78 -9.23
N LEU A 70 8.08 -24.58 -9.90
CA LEU A 70 6.62 -24.47 -9.78
C LEU A 70 6.15 -24.59 -8.32
N GLU A 71 6.76 -25.50 -7.55
CA GLU A 71 6.47 -25.67 -6.12
C GLU A 71 6.93 -24.45 -5.31
N GLY A 72 8.13 -23.93 -5.59
CA GLY A 72 8.65 -22.69 -5.01
C GLY A 72 7.73 -21.50 -5.29
N GLY A 73 7.25 -21.37 -6.51
CA GLY A 73 6.30 -20.34 -6.93
C GLY A 73 4.96 -20.44 -6.21
N LYS A 74 4.39 -21.64 -6.07
CA LYS A 74 3.16 -21.88 -5.31
C LYS A 74 3.33 -21.54 -3.83
N ARG A 75 4.44 -21.97 -3.21
CA ARG A 75 4.75 -21.67 -1.80
C ARG A 75 4.95 -20.17 -1.59
N GLY A 76 5.75 -19.53 -2.44
CA GLY A 76 6.02 -18.10 -2.40
C GLY A 76 4.74 -17.27 -2.55
N SER A 77 3.84 -17.64 -3.46
CA SER A 77 2.57 -16.93 -3.66
C SER A 77 1.67 -17.00 -2.42
N LYS A 78 1.61 -18.16 -1.74
CA LYS A 78 0.88 -18.30 -0.47
C LYS A 78 1.49 -17.42 0.63
N ILE A 79 2.82 -17.37 0.72
CA ILE A 79 3.54 -16.50 1.68
C ILE A 79 3.24 -15.03 1.39
N VAL A 80 3.29 -14.60 0.12
CA VAL A 80 2.95 -13.22 -0.28
C VAL A 80 1.55 -12.85 0.18
N ILE A 81 0.56 -13.72 -0.05
CA ILE A 81 -0.82 -13.47 0.39
C ILE A 81 -0.91 -13.37 1.92
N ALA A 82 -0.33 -14.32 2.65
CA ALA A 82 -0.39 -14.31 4.11
C ALA A 82 0.25 -13.05 4.72
N VAL A 83 1.45 -12.69 4.27
CA VAL A 83 2.17 -11.50 4.73
C VAL A 83 1.42 -10.22 4.34
N ALA A 84 0.96 -10.13 3.09
CA ALA A 84 0.20 -8.97 2.64
C ALA A 84 -1.10 -8.78 3.44
N VAL A 85 -1.84 -9.84 3.72
CA VAL A 85 -3.08 -9.76 4.54
C VAL A 85 -2.76 -9.23 5.94
N VAL A 86 -1.73 -9.75 6.61
CA VAL A 86 -1.32 -9.26 7.94
C VAL A 86 -1.00 -7.77 7.89
N LEU A 87 -0.16 -7.35 6.93
CA LEU A 87 0.22 -5.94 6.77
C LEU A 87 -0.98 -5.04 6.44
N ILE A 88 -1.90 -5.50 5.59
CA ILE A 88 -3.13 -4.79 5.21
C ILE A 88 -4.05 -4.58 6.41
N VAL A 89 -4.21 -5.60 7.25
CA VAL A 89 -5.01 -5.50 8.49
C VAL A 89 -4.36 -4.52 9.45
N LEU A 90 -3.05 -4.60 9.67
CA LEU A 90 -2.31 -3.66 10.52
C LEU A 90 -2.42 -2.22 10.00
N ALA A 91 -2.34 -2.02 8.69
CA ALA A 91 -2.58 -0.71 8.08
C ALA A 91 -4.02 -0.23 8.28
N GLY A 92 -5.00 -1.15 8.25
CA GLY A 92 -6.40 -0.85 8.58
C GLY A 92 -6.55 -0.35 10.02
N VAL A 93 -5.90 -1.02 10.98
CA VAL A 93 -5.86 -0.60 12.39
C VAL A 93 -5.20 0.77 12.55
N TRP A 94 -4.17 1.07 11.76
CA TRP A 94 -3.48 2.37 11.83
C TRP A 94 -4.31 3.53 11.25
N VAL A 95 -5.06 3.28 10.18
CA VAL A 95 -5.87 4.31 9.50
C VAL A 95 -7.14 4.66 10.27
N TRP A 96 -7.71 3.70 11.01
CA TRP A 96 -8.99 3.84 11.70
C TRP A 96 -8.84 4.30 13.14
#